data_AF-G5SBT2-F1
#
_entry.id   AF-G5SBT2-F1
#
_cell.length_a   1.000
_cell.length_b   1.000
_cell.length_c   1.000
_cell.angle_alpha   90.00
_cell.angle_beta   90.00
_cell.angle_gamma   90.00
#
_symmetry.space_group_name_H-M   'P 1'
#
loop_
_entity.id
_entity.type
_entity.pdbx_description
1 polymer ?
#
loop_
_entity_poly.entity_id
_entity_poly.type
_entity_poly.pdbx_seq_one_letter_code
_entity_poly.pdbx_strand_id
1 'polypeptide(L)'
;MVWYVPPLSPIQSYADAGGLPHNGNILPAVETLRIPVQYLANMLSAGDTGPVIRALKRMMAMRHYMRSQTVEGVTDTRAIDEVGLSVQQVEEMYRYLAIANYEDRFVIPTSHREMARDAFPERNGCGFTFGEVATGRIPNSTCSTVAVLMP
;
A
#
# COMPACT_ATOMS: atom_id res chain seq x y z
N MET A 1 -0.94 0.78 13.49
CA MET A 1 -0.47 -0.42 12.77
C MET A 1 -0.14 0.02 11.34
N VAL A 2 1.04 -0.32 10.80
CA VAL A 2 1.53 0.12 9.49
C VAL A 2 1.95 -1.10 8.68
N TRP A 3 1.56 -1.16 7.41
CA TRP A 3 1.81 -2.29 6.50
C TRP A 3 2.50 -1.77 5.24
N TYR A 4 3.25 -2.65 4.56
CA TYR A 4 4.04 -2.28 3.38
C TYR A 4 3.77 -3.23 2.21
N VAL A 5 3.73 -2.64 1.01
CA VAL A 5 3.74 -3.39 -0.25
C VAL A 5 5.20 -3.56 -0.70
N PRO A 6 5.67 -4.79 -1.02
CA PRO A 6 7.05 -5.01 -1.41
C PRO A 6 7.37 -4.35 -2.76
N PRO A 7 8.56 -3.73 -2.92
CA PRO A 7 8.93 -3.04 -4.15
C PRO A 7 9.32 -4.03 -5.27
N LEU A 8 8.95 -3.70 -6.50
CA LEU A 8 9.50 -4.36 -7.69
C LEU A 8 10.91 -3.83 -7.95
N SER A 9 11.86 -4.74 -8.18
CA SER A 9 13.24 -4.38 -8.53
C SER A 9 13.52 -4.63 -10.02
N PRO A 10 14.49 -3.92 -10.63
CA PRO A 10 14.89 -4.17 -12.00
C PRO A 10 15.39 -5.61 -12.19
N ILE A 11 15.16 -6.17 -13.38
CA ILE A 11 15.64 -7.49 -13.77
C ILE A 11 17.05 -7.30 -14.36
N GLN A 12 18.06 -7.37 -13.51
CA GLN A 12 19.39 -6.85 -13.83
C GLN A 12 20.19 -7.71 -14.80
N SER A 13 19.87 -9.00 -14.93
CA SER A 13 20.63 -9.95 -15.77
C SER A 13 19.97 -10.25 -17.13
N TYR A 14 18.71 -9.86 -17.34
CA TYR A 14 17.92 -10.23 -18.53
C TYR A 14 17.90 -9.16 -19.63
N ALA A 15 18.01 -7.88 -19.26
CA ALA A 15 18.09 -6.79 -20.24
C ALA A 15 19.44 -6.79 -20.99
N ASP A 16 20.52 -7.13 -20.30
CA ASP A 16 21.88 -7.18 -20.87
C ASP A 16 22.10 -8.40 -21.80
N ALA A 17 21.26 -9.45 -21.67
CA ALA A 17 21.36 -10.69 -22.44
C ALA A 17 20.46 -10.73 -23.69
N GLY A 18 19.70 -9.66 -23.99
CA GLY A 18 18.86 -9.56 -25.20
C GLY A 18 17.72 -10.59 -25.29
N GLY A 19 17.45 -11.35 -24.23
CA GLY A 19 16.46 -12.43 -24.22
C GLY A 19 15.12 -11.99 -23.66
N LEU A 20 14.05 -12.05 -24.46
CA LEU A 20 12.70 -12.21 -23.94
C LEU A 20 12.66 -13.54 -23.17
N PRO A 21 12.31 -13.58 -21.87
CA PRO A 21 12.24 -14.84 -21.12
C PRO A 21 11.22 -15.78 -21.78
N HIS A 22 11.71 -16.75 -22.55
CA HIS A 22 10.97 -17.91 -23.01
C HIS A 22 11.01 -18.97 -21.91
N ASN A 23 10.30 -18.70 -20.82
CA ASN A 23 10.09 -19.69 -19.76
C ASN A 23 8.73 -20.38 -19.91
N GLY A 24 8.04 -20.23 -21.05
CA GLY A 24 6.64 -20.61 -21.22
C GLY A 24 5.64 -19.72 -20.45
N ASN A 25 6.10 -19.04 -19.39
CA ASN A 25 5.31 -18.08 -18.63
C ASN A 25 5.55 -16.66 -19.14
N ILE A 26 4.45 -15.91 -19.22
CA ILE A 26 4.36 -14.53 -19.72
C ILE A 26 5.00 -13.52 -18.77
N LEU A 27 5.12 -13.87 -17.48
CA LEU A 27 5.70 -13.01 -16.46
C LEU A 27 7.18 -13.35 -16.23
N PRO A 28 8.05 -12.35 -16.07
CA PRO A 28 9.43 -12.59 -15.65
C PRO A 28 9.46 -13.33 -14.31
N ALA A 29 10.38 -14.29 -14.18
CA ALA A 29 10.54 -15.06 -12.96
C ALA A 29 10.91 -14.12 -11.79
N VAL A 30 10.12 -14.15 -10.71
CA VAL A 30 10.33 -13.34 -9.50
C VAL A 30 11.69 -13.64 -8.86
N GLU A 31 12.28 -14.81 -9.11
CA GLU A 31 13.61 -15.16 -8.64
C GLU A 31 14.74 -14.40 -9.36
N THR A 32 14.47 -13.78 -10.52
CA THR A 32 15.48 -13.02 -11.31
C THR A 32 15.57 -11.54 -10.94
N LEU A 33 14.79 -11.13 -9.94
CA LEU A 33 14.81 -9.78 -9.38
C LEU A 33 16.16 -9.50 -8.68
N ARG A 34 16.69 -8.29 -8.84
CA ARG A 34 17.95 -7.85 -8.22
C ARG A 34 17.96 -8.03 -6.70
N ILE A 35 16.85 -7.70 -6.05
CA ILE A 35 16.74 -7.76 -4.59
C ILE A 35 16.40 -9.20 -4.19
N PRO A 36 17.22 -9.85 -3.34
CA PRO A 36 16.93 -11.21 -2.91
C PRO A 36 15.61 -11.26 -2.14
N VAL A 37 14.70 -12.14 -2.56
CA VAL A 37 13.36 -12.28 -1.96
C VAL A 37 13.46 -12.62 -0.47
N GLN A 38 14.50 -13.36 -0.05
CA GLN A 38 14.75 -13.68 1.35
C GLN A 38 14.94 -12.42 2.22
N TYR A 39 15.56 -11.38 1.67
CA TYR A 39 15.74 -10.12 2.40
C TYR A 39 14.40 -9.45 2.70
N LEU A 40 13.50 -9.42 1.71
CA LEU A 40 12.15 -8.90 1.88
C LEU A 40 11.32 -9.74 2.85
N ALA A 41 11.47 -11.07 2.80
CA ALA A 41 10.78 -11.99 3.70
C ALA A 41 11.18 -11.80 5.17
N ASN A 42 12.47 -11.59 5.44
CA ASN A 42 12.95 -11.34 6.80
C ASN A 42 12.37 -10.05 7.40
N MET A 43 12.07 -9.05 6.57
CA MET A 43 11.55 -7.76 7.00
C MET A 43 10.02 -7.74 7.11
N LEU A 44 9.30 -8.42 6.20
CA LEU A 44 7.85 -8.28 6.04
C LEU A 44 7.04 -9.47 6.56
N SER A 45 7.63 -10.65 6.65
CA SER A 45 6.92 -11.92 6.88
C SER A 45 7.70 -12.88 7.78
N ALA A 46 8.57 -12.37 8.65
CA ALA A 46 9.37 -13.15 9.59
C ALA A 46 10.19 -14.29 8.95
N GLY A 47 10.61 -14.11 7.69
CA GLY A 47 11.42 -15.05 6.93
C GLY A 47 10.65 -15.93 5.94
N ASP A 48 9.30 -15.89 5.93
CA ASP A 48 8.47 -16.62 4.96
C ASP A 48 8.45 -15.91 3.59
N THR A 49 9.03 -16.53 2.57
CA THR A 49 9.07 -15.98 1.21
C THR A 49 7.75 -16.12 0.45
N GLY A 50 6.86 -17.04 0.85
CA GLY A 50 5.58 -17.30 0.20
C GLY A 50 4.70 -16.06 0.00
N PRO A 51 4.36 -15.27 1.05
CA PRO A 51 3.53 -14.08 0.90
C PRO A 51 4.20 -12.99 0.05
N VAL A 52 5.53 -12.86 0.14
CA VAL A 52 6.28 -11.86 -0.63
C VAL A 52 6.25 -12.20 -2.12
N ILE A 53 6.51 -13.47 -2.48
CA ILE A 53 6.45 -13.93 -3.88
C ILE A 53 5.05 -13.73 -4.44
N ARG A 54 4.00 -14.07 -3.67
CA ARG A 54 2.61 -13.83 -4.10
C ARG A 54 2.34 -12.37 -4.39
N ALA A 55 2.76 -11.46 -3.51
CA ALA A 55 2.57 -10.01 -3.71
C ALA A 55 3.31 -9.51 -4.96
N LEU A 56 4.57 -9.93 -5.15
CA LEU A 56 5.37 -9.55 -6.31
C LEU A 56 4.77 -10.06 -7.63
N LYS A 57 4.35 -11.34 -7.68
CA LYS A 57 3.69 -11.91 -8.87
C LYS A 57 2.41 -11.15 -9.24
N ARG A 58 1.57 -10.79 -8.27
CA ARG A 58 0.34 -10.02 -8.50
C ARG A 58 0.62 -8.63 -9.07
N MET A 59 1.64 -7.93 -8.56
CA MET A 59 2.06 -6.62 -9.08
C MET A 59 2.57 -6.71 -10.52
N MET A 60 3.29 -7.79 -10.86
CA MET A 60 3.77 -8.03 -12.22
C MET A 60 2.63 -8.42 -13.17
N ALA A 61 1.69 -9.25 -12.72
CA ALA A 61 0.50 -9.62 -13.47
C ALA A 61 -0.34 -8.38 -13.85
N MET A 62 -0.57 -7.48 -12.90
CA MET A 62 -1.26 -6.21 -13.15
C MET A 62 -0.54 -5.38 -14.21
N ARG A 63 0.80 -5.24 -14.12
CA ARG A 63 1.59 -4.49 -15.12
C ARG A 63 1.51 -5.11 -16.51
N HIS A 64 1.55 -6.44 -16.62
CA HIS A 64 1.41 -7.14 -17.89
C HIS A 64 0.02 -6.91 -18.51
N TYR A 65 -1.03 -7.11 -17.73
CA TYR A 65 -2.42 -6.91 -18.17
C TYR A 65 -2.69 -5.48 -18.63
N MET A 66 -2.26 -4.48 -17.85
CA MET A 66 -2.46 -3.08 -18.24
C MET A 66 -1.64 -2.70 -19.48
N ARG A 67 -0.46 -3.31 -19.68
CA ARG A 67 0.33 -3.11 -20.90
C ARG A 67 -0.36 -3.71 -22.12
N SER A 68 -0.89 -4.94 -22.04
CA SER A 68 -1.58 -5.55 -23.18
C SER A 68 -2.80 -4.72 -23.59
N GLN A 69 -3.54 -4.19 -22.61
CA GLN A 69 -4.69 -3.32 -22.90
C GLN A 69 -4.28 -1.96 -23.49
N THR A 70 -3.26 -1.30 -22.94
CA THR A 70 -2.89 0.07 -23.35
C THR A 70 -2.02 0.15 -24.61
N VAL A 71 -1.16 -0.85 -24.83
CA VAL A 71 -0.18 -0.85 -25.93
C VAL A 71 -0.68 -1.69 -27.10
N GLU A 72 -1.15 -2.91 -26.82
CA GLU A 72 -1.53 -3.88 -27.85
C GLU A 72 -3.03 -3.81 -28.19
N GLY A 73 -3.84 -3.19 -27.32
CA GLY A 73 -5.29 -3.14 -27.46
C GLY A 73 -5.96 -4.51 -27.27
N VAL A 74 -5.26 -5.46 -26.64
CA VAL A 74 -5.72 -6.84 -26.45
C VAL A 74 -5.89 -7.13 -24.97
N THR A 75 -7.01 -7.77 -24.62
CA THR A 75 -7.29 -8.27 -23.28
C THR A 75 -6.62 -9.63 -23.09
N ASP A 76 -5.38 -9.63 -22.59
CA ASP A 76 -4.64 -10.86 -22.27
C ASP A 76 -4.79 -11.23 -20.79
N THR A 77 -5.63 -12.22 -20.49
CA THR A 77 -5.90 -12.66 -19.11
C THR A 77 -4.93 -13.72 -18.58
N ARG A 78 -4.02 -14.23 -19.41
CA ARG A 78 -3.15 -15.36 -19.02
C ARG A 78 -2.30 -15.07 -17.77
N ALA A 79 -1.81 -13.84 -17.64
CA ALA A 79 -1.01 -13.41 -16.50
C ALA A 79 -1.81 -13.26 -15.19
N ILE A 80 -3.09 -12.91 -15.28
CA ILE A 80 -3.97 -12.72 -14.10
C ILE A 80 -4.52 -14.07 -13.63
N ASP A 81 -4.76 -14.99 -14.56
CA ASP A 81 -5.17 -16.37 -14.28
C ASP A 81 -4.07 -17.14 -13.51
N GLU A 82 -2.79 -16.93 -13.85
CA GLU A 82 -1.65 -17.56 -13.17
C GLU A 82 -1.55 -17.18 -11.68
N VAL A 83 -1.99 -15.97 -11.31
CA VAL A 83 -1.95 -15.46 -9.93
C VAL A 83 -3.29 -15.59 -9.19
N GLY A 84 -4.30 -16.16 -9.86
CA GLY A 84 -5.64 -16.37 -9.32
C GLY A 84 -6.38 -15.06 -9.01
N LEU A 85 -6.22 -14.04 -9.86
CA LEU A 85 -6.95 -12.78 -9.76
C LEU A 85 -7.98 -12.67 -10.89
N SER A 86 -9.13 -12.08 -10.56
CA SER A 86 -10.13 -11.68 -11.56
C SER A 86 -9.76 -10.36 -12.25
N VAL A 87 -10.31 -10.13 -13.44
CA VAL A 87 -10.16 -8.87 -14.17
C VAL A 87 -10.59 -7.67 -13.32
N GLN A 88 -11.73 -7.78 -12.65
CA GLN A 88 -12.29 -6.72 -11.81
C GLN A 88 -11.34 -6.36 -10.66
N GLN A 89 -10.74 -7.36 -10.01
CA GLN A 89 -9.76 -7.12 -8.95
C GLN A 89 -8.52 -6.40 -9.47
N VAL A 90 -8.08 -6.70 -10.70
CA VAL A 90 -6.90 -6.08 -11.28
C VAL A 90 -7.18 -4.62 -11.69
N GLU A 91 -8.38 -4.34 -12.18
CA GLU A 91 -8.84 -2.97 -12.47
C GLU A 91 -9.00 -2.14 -11.20
N GLU A 92 -9.54 -2.71 -10.13
CA GLU A 92 -9.58 -2.07 -8.81
C GLU A 92 -8.17 -1.82 -8.26
N MET A 93 -7.28 -2.83 -8.34
CA MET A 93 -5.87 -2.66 -7.99
C MET A 93 -5.23 -1.52 -8.77
N TYR A 94 -5.49 -1.41 -10.08
CA TYR A 94 -4.98 -0.32 -10.90
C TYR A 94 -5.56 1.05 -10.48
N ARG A 95 -6.85 1.12 -10.15
CA ARG A 95 -7.48 2.34 -9.60
C ARG A 95 -6.79 2.80 -8.32
N TYR A 96 -6.58 1.91 -7.35
CA TYR A 96 -5.99 2.26 -6.07
C TYR A 96 -4.47 2.50 -6.12
N LEU A 97 -3.74 1.75 -6.94
CA LEU A 97 -2.27 1.79 -6.96
C LEU A 97 -1.69 2.74 -8.01
N ALA A 98 -2.33 2.88 -9.17
CA ALA A 98 -1.79 3.65 -10.29
C ALA A 98 -2.48 5.02 -10.44
N ILE A 99 -3.82 5.07 -10.42
CA ILE A 99 -4.55 6.34 -10.49
C ILE A 99 -4.46 7.06 -9.14
N ALA A 100 -4.74 6.32 -8.05
CA ALA A 100 -4.52 6.75 -6.67
C ALA A 100 -5.14 8.12 -6.35
N ASN A 101 -6.43 8.29 -6.66
CA ASN A 101 -7.16 9.51 -6.34
C ASN A 101 -7.13 9.83 -4.84
N TYR A 102 -7.30 11.10 -4.48
CA TYR A 102 -7.19 11.55 -3.09
C TYR A 102 -8.23 10.88 -2.18
N GLU A 103 -9.48 10.81 -2.63
CA GLU A 103 -10.60 10.18 -1.93
C GLU A 103 -10.39 8.68 -1.68
N ASP A 104 -9.65 8.01 -2.57
CA ASP A 104 -9.40 6.57 -2.51
C ASP A 104 -8.17 6.24 -1.62
N ARG A 105 -7.25 7.20 -1.42
CA ARG A 105 -6.05 7.01 -0.59
C ARG A 105 -6.32 7.14 0.90
N PHE A 106 -7.21 8.06 1.29
CA PHE A 106 -7.40 8.45 2.68
C PHE A 106 -8.85 8.29 3.12
N VAL A 107 -9.22 7.07 3.53
CA VAL A 107 -10.51 6.80 4.16
C VAL A 107 -10.34 6.89 5.68
N ILE A 108 -10.18 8.11 6.19
CA ILE A 108 -10.02 8.38 7.63
C ILE A 108 -11.34 8.93 8.18
N PRO A 109 -12.13 8.13 8.92
CA PRO A 109 -13.38 8.59 9.51
C PRO A 109 -13.11 9.58 10.65
N THR A 110 -14.11 10.40 10.97
CA THR A 110 -14.08 11.27 12.15
C THR A 110 -13.97 10.42 13.42
N SER A 111 -13.09 10.79 14.33
CA SER A 111 -12.89 10.10 15.60
C SER A 111 -14.00 10.36 16.64
N HIS A 112 -15.10 11.02 16.25
CA HIS A 112 -16.29 11.30 17.05
C HIS A 112 -15.96 11.75 18.49
N ARG A 113 -15.11 12.78 18.62
CA ARG A 113 -14.64 13.32 19.92
C ARG A 113 -15.78 13.84 20.78
N GLU A 114 -16.89 14.23 20.16
CA GLU A 114 -18.10 14.73 20.79
C GLU A 114 -18.88 13.69 21.58
N MET A 115 -18.68 12.39 21.33
CA MET A 115 -19.39 11.34 22.06
C MET A 115 -18.75 11.03 23.43
N ALA A 116 -17.47 11.37 23.60
CA ALA A 116 -16.71 11.05 24.81
C ALA A 116 -16.48 12.25 25.74
N ARG A 117 -16.67 13.48 25.24
CA ARG A 117 -16.39 14.72 25.98
C ARG A 117 -17.39 15.81 25.63
N ASP A 118 -17.56 16.76 26.56
CA ASP A 118 -18.32 17.97 26.32
C ASP A 118 -17.61 18.85 25.27
N ALA A 119 -17.99 18.68 24.01
CA ALA A 119 -17.31 19.29 22.87
C ALA A 119 -17.41 20.83 22.84
N PHE A 120 -18.45 21.39 23.47
CA PHE A 120 -18.71 22.83 23.48
C PHE A 120 -17.67 23.63 24.29
N PRO A 121 -17.36 23.31 25.56
CA PRO A 121 -16.31 23.99 26.30
C PRO A 121 -14.90 23.69 25.76
N GLU A 122 -14.64 22.47 25.24
CA GLU A 122 -13.34 22.15 24.63
C GLU A 122 -13.07 23.04 23.41
N ARG A 123 -14.04 23.21 22.51
CA ARG A 123 -13.90 24.08 21.33
C ARG A 123 -13.52 25.52 21.69
N ASN A 124 -14.02 26.03 22.80
CA ASN A 124 -13.84 27.43 23.21
C ASN A 124 -12.54 27.70 23.99
N GLY A 125 -11.97 26.66 24.63
CA GLY A 125 -10.78 26.80 25.49
C GLY A 125 -9.50 26.11 24.99
N CYS A 126 -9.59 25.19 24.03
CA CYS A 126 -8.41 24.51 23.50
C CYS A 126 -7.50 25.46 22.71
N GLY A 127 -6.20 25.50 23.05
CA GLY A 127 -5.17 26.30 22.36
C GLY A 127 -4.55 27.42 23.20
N PHE A 128 -5.14 27.76 24.35
CA PHE A 128 -4.59 28.74 25.29
C PHE A 128 -3.76 28.07 26.39
N THR A 129 -2.46 27.93 26.19
CA THR A 129 -1.55 27.33 27.20
C THR A 129 -0.96 28.40 28.11
N PHE A 130 -1.78 29.05 28.93
CA PHE A 130 -1.33 30.01 29.96
C PHE A 130 -0.89 29.30 31.24
N GLY A 131 0.16 28.48 31.19
CA GLY A 131 0.83 27.94 32.39
C GLY A 131 -0.05 27.24 33.45
N GLU A 132 -1.29 26.84 33.11
CA GLU A 132 -2.21 26.22 34.06
C GLU A 132 -1.79 24.76 34.27
N VAL A 133 -1.42 24.41 35.50
CA VAL A 133 -0.74 23.17 35.93
C VAL A 133 -1.66 21.93 35.88
N ALA A 134 -2.65 21.88 34.99
CA ALA A 134 -3.67 20.84 34.95
C ALA A 134 -3.71 20.03 33.64
N THR A 135 -2.73 20.12 32.75
CA THR A 135 -2.73 19.39 31.46
C THR A 135 -2.53 17.87 31.59
N GLY A 136 -2.45 17.31 32.80
CA GLY A 136 -2.26 15.87 33.02
C GLY A 136 -2.91 15.31 34.28
N ARG A 137 -3.74 16.07 35.00
CA ARG A 137 -4.40 15.59 36.23
C ARG A 137 -5.92 15.71 36.07
N ILE A 138 -6.56 14.59 35.75
CA ILE A 138 -8.03 14.44 35.67
C ILE A 138 -8.60 14.68 37.08
N PRO A 139 -9.67 15.50 37.24
CA PRO A 139 -11.00 15.04 36.83
C PRO A 139 -11.42 15.45 35.42
N ASN A 140 -10.86 16.53 34.84
CA ASN A 140 -11.39 17.16 33.62
C ASN A 140 -10.29 17.72 32.70
N SER A 141 -9.35 16.89 32.22
CA SER A 141 -8.31 17.35 31.27
C SER A 141 -8.89 17.48 29.86
N THR A 142 -9.28 18.68 29.44
CA THR A 142 -10.07 19.00 28.24
C THR A 142 -9.29 19.21 26.93
N CYS A 143 -8.00 18.86 26.86
CA CYS A 143 -7.27 19.00 25.59
C CYS A 143 -6.21 17.92 25.41
N SER A 144 -6.59 16.82 24.75
CA SER A 144 -5.62 15.88 24.18
C SER A 144 -5.33 16.28 22.73
N THR A 145 -4.12 16.79 22.50
CA THR A 145 -3.61 17.13 21.16
C THR A 145 -3.42 15.85 20.35
N VAL A 146 -4.40 15.48 19.52
CA VAL A 146 -4.17 14.55 18.40
C VAL A 146 -3.67 15.41 17.25
N ALA A 147 -2.37 15.67 17.22
CA ALA A 147 -1.73 16.20 16.04
C ALA A 147 -1.72 15.08 14.98
N VAL A 148 -2.68 15.11 14.06
CA VAL A 148 -2.50 14.47 12.76
C VAL A 148 -1.51 15.35 12.00
N LEU A 149 -0.22 15.12 12.24
CA LEU A 149 0.84 15.63 11.39
C LEU A 149 0.72 14.91 10.04
N MET A 150 0.08 15.57 9.08
CA MET A 150 0.22 15.22 7.66
C MET A 150 1.40 16.01 7.08
N PRO A 151 2.31 15.38 6.32
CA PRO A 151 3.18 16.08 5.39
C PRO A 151 2.41 16.66 4.20
#